data_AF-A0A662IHA9-F1
#
_entry.id   AF-A0A662IHA9-F1
#
_cell.length_a   1.000
_cell.length_b   1.000
_cell.length_c   1.000
_cell.angle_alpha   90.00
_cell.angle_beta   90.00
_cell.angle_gamma   90.00
#
_symmetry.space_group_name_H-M   'P 1'
#
loop_
_entity.id
_entity.type
_entity.pdbx_description
1 polymer ?
#
loop_
_entity_poly.entity_id
_entity_poly.type
_entity_poly.pdbx_seq_one_letter_code
_entity_poly.pdbx_strand_id
1 'polypeptide(L)' 'MIKFGLVGTGVGGEFIARALQELRKEGIAELRAVVGRKPAKTENFAKRFGAKGWYT' A
#
# COMPACT_ATOMS: atom_id res chain seq x y z
N MET A 1 16.37 -1.77 0.44
CA MET A 1 14.95 -1.48 0.18
C MET A 1 14.15 -1.60 1.48
N ILE A 2 13.54 -0.50 1.93
CA ILE A 2 12.74 -0.43 3.17
C ILE A 2 11.32 -0.93 2.88
N LYS A 3 10.75 -1.72 3.79
CA LYS A 3 9.41 -2.29 3.65
C LYS A 3 8.42 -1.51 4.49
N PHE A 4 7.37 -0.99 3.86
CA PHE A 4 6.34 -0.21 4.53
C PHE A 4 5.02 -0.99 4.66
N GLY A 5 4.38 -0.80 5.81
CA GLY A 5 2.96 -1.09 6.02
C GLY A 5 2.17 0.21 5.97
N LEU A 6 1.03 0.23 5.29
CA LEU A 6 0.16 1.41 5.20
C LEU A 6 -1.15 1.16 5.94
N VAL A 7 -1.49 2.03 6.90
CA VAL A 7 -2.76 1.99 7.63
C VAL A 7 -3.70 3.05 7.06
N GLY A 8 -4.83 2.61 6.51
CA GLY A 8 -5.84 3.44 5.87
C GLY A 8 -5.79 3.38 4.34
N THR A 9 -6.91 2.98 3.74
CA THR A 9 -7.11 2.88 2.28
C THR A 9 -8.00 4.02 1.74
N GLY A 10 -7.85 5.20 2.33
CA GLY A 10 -8.52 6.44 1.91
C GLY A 10 -7.69 7.23 0.90
N VAL A 11 -8.11 8.47 0.64
CA VAL A 11 -7.43 9.39 -0.29
C VAL A 11 -5.96 9.60 0.09
N GLY A 12 -5.69 9.87 1.38
CA GLY A 12 -4.31 10.02 1.86
C GLY A 12 -3.46 8.76 1.66
N GLY A 13 -4.05 7.57 1.90
CA GLY A 13 -3.37 6.30 1.65
C GLY A 13 -3.01 6.11 0.18
N GLU A 14 -3.88 6.54 -0.74
CA GLU A 14 -3.61 6.50 -2.18
C GLU A 14 -2.40 7.36 -2.58
N PHE A 15 -2.27 8.57 -2.04
CA PHE A 15 -1.09 9.42 -2.28
C PHE A 15 0.21 8.74 -1.83
N ILE A 16 0.21 8.16 -0.61
CA ILE A 16 1.38 7.46 -0.08
C ILE A 16 1.71 6.21 -0.90
N ALA A 17 0.71 5.42 -1.30
CA ALA A 17 0.93 4.23 -2.10
C ALA A 17 1.53 4.56 -3.48
N ARG A 18 1.10 5.65 -4.12
CA ARG A 18 1.71 6.16 -5.36
C ARG A 18 3.16 6.61 -5.15
N ALA A 19 3.44 7.36 -4.08
CA ALA A 19 4.82 7.76 -3.76
C ALA A 19 5.73 6.54 -3.54
N LEU A 20 5.24 5.50 -2.84
CA LEU A 20 5.96 4.25 -2.66
C LEU A 20 6.19 3.48 -3.97
N GLN A 21 5.31 3.60 -4.97
CA GLN A 21 5.56 3.02 -6.30
C GLN A 21 6.70 3.71 -7.04
N GLU A 22 6.82 5.04 -6.95
CA GLU A 22 7.94 5.77 -7.54
C GLU A 22 9.25 5.39 -6.84
N LEU A 23 9.28 5.41 -5.50
CA LEU A 23 10.44 5.00 -4.71
C LEU A 23 10.84 3.53 -4.92
N ARG A 24 9.89 2.67 -5.32
CA ARG A 24 10.19 1.28 -5.68
C ARG A 24 10.98 1.18 -6.97
N LYS A 25 10.73 2.06 -7.96
CA LYS A 25 11.50 2.09 -9.22
C LYS A 25 12.97 2.41 -8.97
N GLU A 26 13.25 3.22 -7.93
CA GLU A 26 14.60 3.57 -7.49
C GLU A 26 15.22 2.53 -6.53
N GLY A 27 14.50 1.45 -6.19
CA GLY A 27 14.97 0.41 -5.26
C GLY A 27 15.00 0.83 -3.78
N ILE A 28 14.39 1.98 -3.45
CA ILE A 28 14.42 2.57 -2.11
C ILE A 28 13.39 1.93 -1.19
N ALA A 29 12.13 1.81 -1.65
CA ALA A 29 11.01 1.37 -0.81
C ALA A 29 10.07 0.35 -1.49
N GLU A 30 9.41 -0.49 -0.69
CA GLU A 30 8.36 -1.43 -1.11
C GLU A 30 7.14 -1.29 -0.19
N LEU A 31 5.94 -1.15 -0.77
CA LEU A 31 4.69 -1.32 -0.03
C LEU A 31 4.45 -2.81 0.20
N ARG A 32 4.67 -3.28 1.44
CA ARG A 32 4.59 -4.70 1.79
C ARG A 32 3.19 -5.13 2.17
N ALA A 33 2.49 -4.30 2.95
CA ALA A 33 1.17 -4.61 3.45
C ALA A 33 0.29 -3.37 3.59
N VAL A 34 -1.03 -3.56 3.53
CA VAL A 34 -2.03 -2.52 3.79
C VAL A 34 -3.05 -2.98 4.82
N VAL A 35 -3.55 -2.05 5.64
CA VAL A 35 -4.59 -2.30 6.64
C VAL A 35 -5.71 -1.30 6.46
N GLY A 36 -6.97 -1.73 6.57
CA GLY A 36 -8.09 -0.81 6.53
C GLY A 36 -9.42 -1.47 6.88
N ARG A 37 -10.36 -0.68 7.39
CA ARG A 37 -11.61 -1.15 8.02
C ARG A 37 -12.59 -1.94 7.13
N LYS A 38 -12.54 -1.77 5.81
CA LYS A 38 -13.50 -2.39 4.87
C LYS A 38 -12.77 -3.46 4.04
N PRO A 39 -12.96 -4.77 4.30
CA PRO A 39 -12.17 -5.85 3.71
C PRO A 39 -12.06 -5.76 2.17
N ALA A 40 -13.19 -5.70 1.47
CA ALA A 40 -13.20 -5.62 0.00
C ALA A 40 -12.49 -4.38 -0.54
N LYS A 41 -12.61 -3.23 0.15
CA LYS A 41 -11.90 -2.01 -0.24
C LYS A 41 -10.40 -2.17 -0.01
N THR A 42 -10.00 -2.76 1.11
CA THR A 42 -8.60 -2.97 1.47
C THR A 42 -7.91 -3.96 0.55
N GLU A 43 -8.57 -5.07 0.20
CA GLU A 43 -8.10 -6.03 -0.78
C GLU A 43 -7.92 -5.39 -2.17
N ASN A 44 -8.93 -4.64 -2.64
CA ASN A 44 -8.84 -3.95 -3.93
C ASN A 44 -7.70 -2.92 -3.95
N PHE A 45 -7.49 -2.19 -2.86
CA PHE A 45 -6.38 -1.27 -2.70
C PHE A 45 -5.03 -2.01 -2.77
N ALA A 46 -4.90 -3.13 -2.05
CA ALA A 46 -3.70 -3.96 -2.05
C ALA A 46 -3.34 -4.44 -3.46
N LYS A 47 -4.33 -4.99 -4.19
CA LYS A 47 -4.16 -5.45 -5.57
C LYS A 47 -3.72 -4.31 -6.50
N ARG A 48 -4.37 -3.14 -6.40
CA ARG A 48 -4.08 -1.97 -7.24
C ARG A 48 -2.65 -1.45 -7.05
N PHE A 49 -2.14 -1.45 -5.83
CA PHE A 49 -0.80 -0.92 -5.51
C PHE A 49 0.28 -2.01 -5.35
N GLY A 50 -0.08 -3.28 -5.56
CA GLY A 50 0.85 -4.40 -5.53
C GLY A 50 1.36 -4.77 -4.12
N ALA A 51 0.59 -4.48 -3.07
CA ALA A 51 0.92 -4.90 -1.72
C ALA A 51 0.73 -6.41 -1.56
N LYS A 52 1.69 -7.09 -0.91
CA LYS A 52 1.67 -8.55 -0.76
C LYS A 52 0.73 -9.05 0.34
N GLY A 53 0.49 -8.24 1.35
CA GLY A 53 -0.44 -8.53 2.44
C GLY A 53 -1.53 -7.48 2.55
N TRP A 54 -2.72 -7.92 2.96
CA TRP A 54 -3.80 -7.02 3.33
C TRP A 54 -4.51 -7.56 4.56
N TYR A 55 -4.86 -6.67 5.49
CA TYR A 55 -5.51 -7.00 6.76
C TYR A 55 -6.66 -6.04 7.02
N THR A 56 -7.61 -6.45 7.87
CA THR A 56 -8.74 -5.61 8.27
C THR A 56 -8.69 -5.33 9.76
#